data_AF-A0A6J4MVU1-F1
#
_entry.id   AF-A0A6J4MVU1-F1
#
_cell.length_a   1.000
_cell.length_b   1.000
_cell.length_c   1.000
_cell.angle_alpha   90.00
_cell.angle_beta   90.00
_cell.angle_gamma   90.00
#
_symmetry.space_group_name_H-M   'P 1'
#
loop_
_entity.id
_entity.type
_entity.pdbx_description
1 polymer ?
#
loop_
_entity_poly.entity_id
_entity_poly.type
_entity_poly.pdbx_seq_one_letter_code
_entity_poly.pdbx_strand_id
1 'polypeptide(L)'
;MHAGVRRSLTSLAVALALIAGGAGIAASPAQAGIGTGAVPAHELTVQVAGPGAGEVLGEGIDCGSDCSETYAAGASVVLEARPDATSAFSGWTGCDEQPEGDCLVTMQAARSVTATFGPAESDTRKLTVQKSGTGDGRVLATGISCGQDCTQRYPTGTLVRLMAYPANGSTFRGWTGCAYTASTECVVTVGSDTVVGVRFTSTRRLDTEVVSARIRSEKRTATFGFTAENARGEVSFECRMDGATFRACDSQRTFRRVRPGSHTFRVRAVDRSGPDATPAEVEFVIRR
;
A
#
# COMPACT_ATOMS: atom_id res chain seq x y z
N MET A 1 18.78 15.28 2.96
CA MET A 1 18.32 16.66 2.68
C MET A 1 17.01 16.58 1.93
N HIS A 2 15.87 16.54 2.63
CA HIS A 2 14.58 16.94 2.10
C HIS A 2 13.71 17.34 3.29
N ALA A 3 13.29 18.60 3.25
CA ALA A 3 12.72 19.35 4.35
C ALA A 3 11.27 18.94 4.58
N GLY A 4 10.93 18.68 5.84
CA GLY A 4 9.55 18.52 6.29
C GLY A 4 8.86 19.88 6.37
N VAL A 5 7.82 20.07 5.58
CA VAL A 5 6.93 21.24 5.68
C VAL A 5 5.88 20.95 6.74
N ARG A 6 6.03 21.57 7.92
CA ARG A 6 4.96 21.71 8.92
C ARG A 6 4.05 22.85 8.47
N ARG A 7 2.78 22.57 8.18
CA ARG A 7 1.77 23.63 8.00
C ARG A 7 1.24 24.06 9.37
N SER A 8 1.52 25.31 9.70
CA SER A 8 1.09 26.02 10.90
C SER A 8 -0.33 26.55 10.69
N LEU A 9 -1.24 26.23 11.63
CA LEU A 9 -2.54 26.86 11.78
C LEU A 9 -2.37 28.20 12.51
N THR A 10 -2.78 29.31 11.90
CA THR A 10 -2.94 30.58 12.60
C THR A 10 -4.15 31.32 12.01
N SER A 11 -5.24 31.36 12.78
CA SER A 11 -6.34 32.31 12.64
C SER A 11 -5.80 33.74 12.69
N LEU A 12 -6.26 34.62 11.80
CA LEU A 12 -6.18 36.06 12.04
C LEU A 12 -7.57 36.68 11.94
N ALA A 13 -7.92 37.36 13.02
CA ALA A 13 -9.16 38.07 13.24
C ALA A 13 -9.23 39.40 12.46
N VAL A 14 -10.46 39.77 12.17
CA VAL A 14 -10.94 41.02 11.61
C VAL A 14 -10.53 42.23 12.47
N ALA A 15 -10.02 43.28 11.84
CA ALA A 15 -9.87 44.60 12.44
C ALA A 15 -10.62 45.65 11.60
N LEU A 16 -11.65 46.22 12.23
CA LEU A 16 -12.49 47.32 11.75
C LEU A 16 -11.72 48.64 11.94
N ALA A 17 -11.64 49.49 10.91
CA ALA A 17 -11.14 50.86 11.04
C ALA A 17 -12.06 51.85 10.29
N LEU A 18 -12.78 52.66 11.07
CA LEU A 18 -13.49 53.87 10.67
C LEU A 18 -12.49 55.02 10.50
N ILE A 19 -12.54 55.75 9.37
CA ILE A 19 -12.17 57.17 9.33
C ILE A 19 -13.11 57.92 8.38
N ALA A 20 -13.67 59.02 8.89
CA ALA A 20 -14.55 59.94 8.19
C ALA A 20 -13.77 61.19 7.69
N GLY A 21 -14.25 61.80 6.61
CA GLY A 21 -14.22 63.26 6.41
C GLY A 21 -13.37 63.80 5.25
N GLY A 22 -14.03 64.46 4.29
CA GLY A 22 -13.38 65.41 3.36
C GLY A 22 -14.15 65.69 2.06
N ALA A 23 -14.87 66.82 2.01
CA ALA A 23 -15.56 67.42 0.85
C ALA A 23 -14.62 67.67 -0.35
N GLY A 24 -15.01 67.89 -1.60
CA GLY A 24 -16.28 68.10 -2.30
C GLY A 24 -15.96 68.81 -3.62
N ILE A 25 -16.48 68.35 -4.76
CA ILE A 25 -16.59 69.14 -5.99
C ILE A 25 -17.78 68.63 -6.79
N ALA A 26 -18.74 69.53 -7.01
CA ALA A 26 -19.94 69.30 -7.79
C ALA A 26 -19.63 69.35 -9.29
N ALA A 27 -20.13 68.35 -10.03
CA ALA A 27 -20.35 68.42 -11.47
C ALA A 27 -21.80 67.99 -11.75
N SER A 28 -22.45 68.76 -12.61
CA SER A 28 -23.88 68.78 -12.99
C SER A 28 -24.52 67.44 -13.37
N PRO A 29 -25.87 67.35 -13.36
CA PRO A 29 -26.60 66.12 -13.64
C PRO A 29 -26.67 65.87 -15.15
N ALA A 30 -26.06 64.78 -15.60
CA ALA A 30 -26.41 64.18 -16.88
C ALA A 30 -27.35 63.00 -16.59
N GLN A 31 -28.66 63.25 -16.74
CA GLN A 31 -29.66 62.19 -16.88
C GLN A 31 -29.27 61.33 -18.09
N ALA A 32 -28.68 60.17 -17.85
CA ALA A 32 -28.66 59.06 -18.80
C ALA A 32 -29.59 57.98 -18.24
N GLY A 33 -30.73 57.81 -18.88
CA GLY A 33 -31.75 56.85 -18.48
C GLY A 33 -31.16 55.45 -18.36
N ILE A 34 -31.22 54.88 -17.16
CA ILE A 34 -30.92 53.48 -16.94
C ILE A 34 -32.12 52.72 -17.48
N GLY A 35 -32.03 52.27 -18.73
CA GLY A 35 -32.86 51.17 -19.19
C GLY A 35 -32.59 50.00 -18.24
N THR A 36 -33.61 49.57 -17.50
CA THR A 36 -33.57 48.36 -16.68
C THR A 36 -33.57 47.14 -17.59
N GLY A 37 -32.53 47.01 -18.41
CA GLY A 37 -32.25 45.77 -19.14
C GLY A 37 -31.78 44.76 -18.12
N ALA A 38 -32.67 43.84 -17.73
CA ALA A 38 -32.29 42.71 -16.91
C ALA A 38 -31.13 41.98 -17.60
N VAL A 39 -29.98 41.89 -16.94
CA VAL A 39 -28.84 41.11 -17.45
C VAL A 39 -29.32 39.66 -17.57
N PRO A 40 -29.17 39.01 -18.74
CA PRO A 40 -29.58 37.62 -18.89
C PRO A 40 -28.83 36.75 -17.87
N ALA A 41 -29.49 35.73 -17.34
CA ALA A 41 -28.92 34.84 -16.34
C ALA A 41 -28.92 33.39 -16.83
N HIS A 42 -27.98 32.62 -16.31
CA HIS A 42 -27.73 31.24 -16.71
C HIS A 42 -27.58 30.36 -15.47
N GLU A 43 -28.17 29.17 -15.53
CA GLU A 43 -28.09 28.18 -14.46
C GLU A 43 -26.76 27.42 -14.54
N LEU A 44 -26.09 27.28 -13.40
CA LEU A 44 -24.97 26.39 -13.20
C LEU A 44 -25.42 25.22 -12.32
N THR A 45 -25.27 24.00 -12.84
CA THR A 45 -25.53 22.77 -12.08
C THR A 45 -24.22 22.08 -11.71
N VAL A 46 -24.08 21.69 -10.46
CA VAL A 46 -22.94 20.92 -9.96
C VAL A 46 -23.35 19.47 -9.75
N GLN A 47 -22.48 18.55 -10.15
CA GLN A 47 -22.64 17.12 -9.94
C GLN A 47 -21.47 16.59 -9.12
N VAL A 48 -21.76 15.68 -8.20
CA VAL A 48 -20.76 14.93 -7.44
C VAL A 48 -20.75 13.49 -7.93
N ALA A 49 -19.57 12.98 -8.31
CA ALA A 49 -19.41 11.65 -8.88
C ALA A 49 -18.25 10.86 -8.24
N GLY A 50 -18.23 9.55 -8.49
CA GLY A 50 -17.19 8.63 -8.02
C GLY A 50 -17.57 7.90 -6.73
N PRO A 51 -16.73 6.94 -6.29
CA PRO A 51 -16.99 6.12 -5.10
C PRO A 51 -16.63 6.82 -3.78
N GLY A 52 -15.94 7.97 -3.82
CA GLY A 52 -15.64 8.78 -2.64
C GLY A 52 -16.77 9.73 -2.28
N ALA A 53 -16.78 10.18 -1.02
CA ALA A 53 -17.69 11.21 -0.52
C ALA A 53 -16.98 12.57 -0.45
N GLY A 54 -17.76 13.64 -0.57
CA GLY A 54 -17.28 15.00 -0.48
C GLY A 54 -18.36 16.01 -0.85
N GLU A 55 -18.06 17.27 -0.60
CA GLU A 55 -18.95 18.41 -0.82
C GLU A 55 -18.31 19.38 -1.82
N VAL A 56 -19.14 20.10 -2.57
CA VAL A 56 -18.70 21.20 -3.44
C VAL A 56 -19.33 22.49 -2.96
N LEU A 57 -18.50 23.50 -2.71
CA LEU A 57 -18.93 24.81 -2.25
C LEU A 57 -18.63 25.89 -3.29
N GLY A 58 -19.52 26.86 -3.42
CA GLY A 58 -19.39 28.05 -4.25
C GLY A 58 -20.27 29.18 -3.74
N GLU A 59 -20.24 30.34 -4.40
CA GLU A 59 -21.12 31.45 -4.04
C GLU A 59 -22.58 31.09 -4.33
N GLY A 60 -23.36 30.70 -3.31
CA GLY A 60 -24.75 30.23 -3.48
C GLY A 60 -24.88 28.76 -3.86
N ILE A 61 -23.76 28.00 -3.95
CA ILE A 61 -23.77 26.56 -4.18
C ILE A 61 -23.21 25.85 -2.95
N ASP A 62 -23.95 24.88 -2.43
CA ASP A 62 -23.53 23.96 -1.38
C ASP A 62 -24.01 22.55 -1.74
N CYS A 63 -23.28 21.93 -2.66
CA CYS A 63 -23.66 20.67 -3.28
C CYS A 63 -23.29 19.48 -2.36
N GLY A 64 -23.91 19.49 -1.18
CA GLY A 64 -24.41 18.34 -0.43
C GLY A 64 -25.94 18.40 -0.25
N SER A 65 -26.55 19.58 -0.45
CA SER A 65 -28.00 19.79 -0.36
C SER A 65 -28.58 20.71 -1.45
N ASP A 66 -27.77 21.63 -1.99
CA ASP A 66 -28.15 22.54 -3.07
C ASP A 66 -27.06 22.59 -4.15
N CYS A 67 -27.38 22.05 -5.32
CA CYS A 67 -26.42 21.82 -6.41
C CYS A 67 -26.69 22.70 -7.63
N SER A 68 -27.55 23.72 -7.55
CA SER A 68 -27.89 24.57 -8.69
C SER A 68 -28.12 26.00 -8.29
N GLU A 69 -27.49 26.94 -8.99
CA GLU A 69 -27.71 28.38 -8.79
C GLU A 69 -27.69 29.13 -10.13
N THR A 70 -28.40 30.25 -10.19
CA THR A 70 -28.51 31.10 -11.36
C THR A 70 -27.63 32.33 -11.23
N TYR A 71 -26.72 32.51 -12.19
CA TYR A 71 -25.78 33.62 -12.21
C TYR A 71 -26.00 34.53 -13.42
N ALA A 72 -25.69 35.81 -13.29
CA ALA A 72 -25.73 36.74 -14.42
C ALA A 72 -24.71 36.35 -15.52
N ALA A 73 -25.05 36.63 -16.77
CA ALA A 73 -24.17 36.37 -17.89
C ALA A 73 -22.83 37.11 -17.75
N GLY A 74 -21.73 36.39 -17.95
CA GLY A 74 -20.37 36.88 -17.76
C GLY A 74 -19.82 36.79 -16.33
N ALA A 75 -20.63 36.35 -15.35
CA ALA A 75 -20.15 36.12 -13.99
C ALA A 75 -19.09 35.00 -13.96
N SER A 76 -18.06 35.17 -13.12
CA SER A 76 -17.05 34.15 -12.85
C SER A 76 -17.33 33.51 -11.50
N VAL A 77 -17.60 32.21 -11.50
CA VAL A 77 -17.91 31.39 -10.32
C VAL A 77 -16.72 30.51 -10.00
N VAL A 78 -16.33 30.47 -8.73
CA VAL A 78 -15.28 29.57 -8.22
C VAL A 78 -15.94 28.49 -7.37
N LEU A 79 -15.63 27.24 -7.66
CA LEU A 79 -16.09 26.07 -6.90
C LEU A 79 -14.90 25.38 -6.22
N GLU A 80 -15.02 25.16 -4.92
CA GLU A 80 -14.06 24.45 -4.08
C GLU A 80 -14.58 23.03 -3.80
N ALA A 81 -13.75 22.01 -3.98
CA ALA A 81 -14.10 20.63 -3.64
C ALA A 81 -13.50 20.25 -2.27
N ARG A 82 -14.35 19.77 -1.37
CA ARG A 82 -13.97 19.34 -0.01
C ARG A 82 -14.21 17.84 0.15
N PRO A 83 -13.17 17.00 -0.01
CA PRO A 83 -13.31 15.56 0.22
C PRO A 83 -13.51 15.24 1.70
N ASP A 84 -14.32 14.21 1.99
CA ASP A 84 -14.46 13.66 3.33
C ASP A 84 -13.15 13.00 3.81
N ALA A 85 -13.03 12.76 5.13
CA ALA A 85 -11.80 12.23 5.74
C ALA A 85 -11.32 10.88 5.16
N THR A 86 -12.21 10.08 4.58
CA THR A 86 -11.90 8.78 3.95
C THR A 86 -11.78 8.85 2.42
N SER A 87 -11.91 10.04 1.86
CA SER A 87 -11.96 10.29 0.42
C SER A 87 -10.90 11.28 -0.03
N ALA A 88 -10.64 11.32 -1.32
CA ALA A 88 -9.76 12.31 -1.94
C ALA A 88 -10.43 12.89 -3.17
N PHE A 89 -10.17 14.16 -3.42
CA PHE A 89 -10.61 14.84 -4.62
C PHE A 89 -9.79 14.33 -5.83
N SER A 90 -10.49 13.77 -6.83
CA SER A 90 -9.88 13.18 -8.03
C SER A 90 -9.82 14.13 -9.22
N GLY A 91 -10.61 15.20 -9.22
CA GLY A 91 -10.58 16.25 -10.24
C GLY A 91 -11.97 16.74 -10.69
N TRP A 92 -11.96 17.79 -11.51
CA TRP A 92 -13.16 18.37 -12.10
C TRP A 92 -13.31 18.02 -13.59
N THR A 93 -14.54 18.08 -14.08
CA THR A 93 -14.87 18.16 -15.51
C THR A 93 -15.88 19.28 -15.76
N GLY A 94 -15.72 20.03 -16.86
CA GLY A 94 -16.60 21.15 -17.22
C GLY A 94 -16.15 22.54 -16.76
N CYS A 95 -14.97 22.66 -16.13
CA CYS A 95 -14.36 23.94 -15.75
C CYS A 95 -13.67 24.62 -16.93
N ASP A 96 -13.60 25.95 -16.91
CA ASP A 96 -12.77 26.70 -17.86
C ASP A 96 -11.30 26.65 -17.44
N GLU A 97 -11.04 26.81 -16.14
CA GLU A 97 -9.70 26.80 -15.55
C GLU A 97 -9.71 26.09 -14.19
N GLN A 98 -8.53 25.58 -13.77
CA GLN A 98 -8.37 24.88 -12.50
C GLN A 98 -7.16 25.36 -11.68
N PRO A 99 -7.12 26.64 -11.26
CA PRO A 99 -6.01 27.15 -10.46
C PRO A 99 -6.01 26.50 -9.07
N GLU A 100 -4.87 25.93 -8.68
CA GLU A 100 -4.65 25.34 -7.34
C GLU A 100 -5.63 24.22 -6.93
N GLY A 101 -6.44 23.69 -7.87
CA GLY A 101 -7.39 22.61 -7.64
C GLY A 101 -8.86 23.05 -7.57
N ASP A 102 -9.14 24.34 -7.54
CA ASP A 102 -10.50 24.89 -7.61
C ASP A 102 -11.01 24.88 -9.06
N CYS A 103 -12.32 24.94 -9.25
CA CYS A 103 -12.92 25.02 -10.57
C CYS A 103 -13.43 26.43 -10.84
N LEU A 104 -12.88 27.08 -11.87
CA LEU A 104 -13.36 28.38 -12.32
C LEU A 104 -14.27 28.22 -13.54
N VAL A 105 -15.45 28.85 -13.49
CA VAL A 105 -16.48 28.79 -14.53
C VAL A 105 -16.93 30.21 -14.87
N THR A 106 -16.93 30.56 -16.15
CA THR A 106 -17.50 31.81 -16.66
C THR A 106 -18.85 31.55 -17.29
N MET A 107 -19.88 32.22 -16.77
CA MET A 107 -21.28 31.96 -17.13
C MET A 107 -21.68 32.64 -18.43
N GLN A 108 -21.37 32.00 -19.56
CA GLN A 108 -21.76 32.45 -20.90
C GLN A 108 -23.03 31.76 -21.44
N ALA A 109 -23.40 30.64 -20.83
CA ALA A 109 -24.59 29.85 -21.09
C ALA A 109 -24.87 28.97 -19.85
N ALA A 110 -25.99 28.25 -19.84
CA ALA A 110 -26.23 27.25 -18.81
C ALA A 110 -25.17 26.13 -18.91
N ARG A 111 -24.64 25.69 -17.76
CA ARG A 111 -23.50 24.76 -17.70
C ARG A 111 -23.69 23.72 -16.61
N SER A 112 -23.01 22.59 -16.78
CA SER A 112 -22.90 21.55 -15.77
C SER A 112 -21.44 21.23 -15.51
N VAL A 113 -21.03 21.20 -14.24
CA VAL A 113 -19.68 20.85 -13.79
C VAL A 113 -19.77 19.62 -12.90
N THR A 114 -18.79 18.71 -13.00
CA THR A 114 -18.73 17.53 -12.13
C THR A 114 -17.44 17.51 -11.30
N ALA A 115 -17.57 17.44 -9.98
CA ALA A 115 -16.49 17.05 -9.06
C ALA A 115 -16.45 15.53 -8.93
N THR A 116 -15.27 14.93 -9.07
CA THR A 116 -15.10 13.49 -8.82
C THR A 116 -14.33 13.26 -7.53
N PHE A 117 -14.87 12.44 -6.63
CA PHE A 117 -14.19 11.98 -5.42
C PHE A 117 -13.89 10.48 -5.50
N GLY A 118 -12.70 10.12 -5.02
CA GLY A 118 -12.22 8.75 -4.92
C GLY A 118 -11.84 8.38 -3.49
N PRO A 119 -11.31 7.17 -3.26
CA PRO A 119 -10.73 6.80 -1.98
C PRO A 119 -9.56 7.72 -1.64
N ALA A 120 -9.37 8.05 -0.35
CA ALA A 120 -8.16 8.74 0.07
C ALA A 120 -6.94 7.87 -0.30
N GLU A 121 -6.03 8.38 -1.13
CA GLU A 121 -4.76 7.72 -1.52
C GLU A 121 -3.91 7.26 -0.31
N SER A 122 -4.24 7.73 0.90
CA SER A 122 -3.61 7.34 2.16
C SER A 122 -4.24 6.13 2.86
N ASP A 123 -5.47 5.72 2.52
CA ASP A 123 -6.12 4.56 3.14
C ASP A 123 -5.68 3.25 2.48
N THR A 124 -4.38 3.00 2.55
CA THR A 124 -3.77 1.75 2.11
C THR A 124 -3.64 0.77 3.27
N ARG A 125 -3.72 -0.52 2.96
CA ARG A 125 -3.44 -1.63 3.87
C ARG A 125 -2.34 -2.50 3.33
N LYS A 126 -1.59 -3.13 4.23
CA LYS A 126 -0.45 -3.97 3.88
C LYS A 126 -0.92 -5.40 3.61
N LEU A 127 -0.62 -5.91 2.42
CA LEU A 127 -0.69 -7.33 2.10
C LEU A 127 0.70 -7.94 2.22
N THR A 128 0.82 -9.02 3.00
CA THR A 128 2.07 -9.77 3.17
C THR A 128 1.87 -11.21 2.71
N VAL A 129 2.77 -11.70 1.86
CA VAL A 129 2.83 -13.10 1.45
C VAL A 129 3.83 -13.83 2.34
N GLN A 130 3.39 -14.89 3.03
CA GLN A 130 4.25 -15.76 3.81
C GLN A 130 4.42 -17.10 3.10
N LYS A 131 5.65 -17.36 2.64
CA LYS A 131 6.01 -18.67 2.09
C LYS A 131 6.31 -19.66 3.23
N SER A 132 5.85 -20.89 3.07
CA SER A 132 6.07 -21.99 4.00
C SER A 132 6.33 -23.30 3.27
N GLY A 133 6.85 -24.28 4.01
CA GLY A 133 7.22 -25.59 3.49
C GLY A 133 8.62 -25.60 2.86
N THR A 134 9.09 -26.81 2.61
CA THR A 134 10.44 -27.13 2.15
C THR A 134 10.68 -26.80 0.68
N GLY A 135 9.62 -26.62 -0.09
CA GLY A 135 9.70 -26.37 -1.52
C GLY A 135 10.03 -24.93 -1.86
N ASP A 136 10.62 -24.74 -3.02
CA ASP A 136 10.85 -23.45 -3.61
C ASP A 136 9.77 -23.02 -4.61
N GLY A 137 9.69 -21.71 -4.81
CA GLY A 137 8.66 -21.09 -5.63
C GLY A 137 8.61 -19.59 -5.43
N ARG A 138 7.96 -18.92 -6.38
CA ARG A 138 7.71 -17.47 -6.37
C ARG A 138 6.22 -17.21 -6.37
N VAL A 139 5.83 -16.06 -5.83
CA VAL A 139 4.46 -15.55 -5.94
C VAL A 139 4.49 -14.18 -6.57
N LEU A 140 3.66 -13.97 -7.59
CA LEU A 140 3.56 -12.69 -8.29
C LEU A 140 2.15 -12.11 -8.14
N ALA A 141 2.09 -10.78 -8.00
CA ALA A 141 0.91 -9.94 -8.20
C ALA A 141 1.37 -8.52 -8.58
N THR A 142 0.44 -7.61 -8.89
CA THR A 142 0.76 -6.20 -9.15
C THR A 142 1.50 -5.58 -7.96
N GLY A 143 2.80 -5.32 -8.09
CA GLY A 143 3.61 -4.78 -6.99
C GLY A 143 4.10 -5.79 -5.94
N ILE A 144 3.85 -7.10 -6.12
CA ILE A 144 4.42 -8.17 -5.28
C ILE A 144 5.24 -9.13 -6.16
N SER A 145 6.48 -9.39 -5.76
CA SER A 145 7.35 -10.41 -6.36
C SER A 145 8.00 -11.22 -5.25
N CYS A 146 7.18 -12.04 -4.58
CA CYS A 146 7.59 -12.77 -3.40
C CYS A 146 8.55 -13.89 -3.81
N GLY A 147 9.73 -13.80 -3.21
CA GLY A 147 10.99 -14.33 -3.71
C GLY A 147 12.10 -13.33 -3.39
N GLN A 148 11.80 -12.03 -3.53
CA GLN A 148 12.62 -10.91 -3.02
C GLN A 148 11.76 -9.92 -2.21
N ASP A 149 10.58 -9.56 -2.71
CA ASP A 149 9.65 -8.66 -2.03
C ASP A 149 8.28 -9.32 -1.87
N CYS A 150 7.94 -9.62 -0.62
CA CYS A 150 6.70 -10.30 -0.25
C CYS A 150 5.66 -9.35 0.36
N THR A 151 5.84 -8.03 0.29
CA THR A 151 4.94 -7.07 0.93
C THR A 151 4.58 -5.92 0.01
N GLN A 152 3.30 -5.55 -0.03
CA GLN A 152 2.86 -4.36 -0.78
C GLN A 152 1.68 -3.68 -0.08
N ARG A 153 1.56 -2.36 -0.27
CA ARG A 153 0.40 -1.57 0.16
C ARG A 153 -0.60 -1.41 -0.99
N TYR A 154 -1.86 -1.66 -0.72
CA TYR A 154 -2.97 -1.46 -1.66
C TYR A 154 -4.05 -0.61 -1.01
N PRO A 155 -4.81 0.20 -1.77
CA PRO A 155 -6.01 0.85 -1.27
C PRO A 155 -6.99 -0.15 -0.65
N THR A 156 -7.68 0.23 0.43
CA THR A 156 -8.73 -0.59 1.05
C THR A 156 -9.80 -0.97 0.01
N GLY A 157 -10.26 -2.22 0.03
CA GLY A 157 -11.23 -2.77 -0.92
C GLY A 157 -10.62 -3.32 -2.21
N THR A 158 -9.31 -3.15 -2.45
CA THR A 158 -8.64 -3.67 -3.65
C THR A 158 -8.71 -5.20 -3.70
N LEU A 159 -9.13 -5.74 -4.84
CA LEU A 159 -9.08 -7.17 -5.13
C LEU A 159 -7.72 -7.51 -5.77
N VAL A 160 -6.91 -8.30 -5.07
CA VAL A 160 -5.58 -8.72 -5.51
C VAL A 160 -5.61 -10.19 -5.93
N ARG A 161 -5.03 -10.48 -7.10
CA ARG A 161 -4.82 -11.85 -7.61
C ARG A 161 -3.35 -12.22 -7.47
N LEU A 162 -3.07 -13.19 -6.62
CA LEU A 162 -1.75 -13.77 -6.39
C LEU A 162 -1.62 -15.07 -7.18
N MET A 163 -0.51 -15.21 -7.91
CA MET A 163 -0.22 -16.41 -8.68
C MET A 163 1.06 -17.08 -8.18
N ALA A 164 0.97 -18.36 -7.82
CA ALA A 164 2.10 -19.16 -7.37
C ALA A 164 2.79 -19.89 -8.53
N TYR A 165 4.12 -19.85 -8.54
CA TYR A 165 4.98 -20.51 -9.51
C TYR A 165 5.98 -21.40 -8.77
N PRO A 166 5.72 -22.71 -8.62
CA PRO A 166 6.68 -23.65 -8.04
C PRO A 166 7.99 -23.63 -8.83
N ALA A 167 9.11 -23.67 -8.12
CA ALA A 167 10.42 -23.88 -8.74
C ALA A 167 10.57 -25.33 -9.22
N ASN A 168 11.59 -25.59 -10.04
CA ASN A 168 11.95 -26.96 -10.41
C ASN A 168 12.27 -27.79 -9.16
N GLY A 169 11.77 -29.03 -9.10
CA GLY A 169 11.93 -29.90 -7.93
C GLY A 169 11.03 -29.51 -6.75
N SER A 170 10.00 -28.69 -6.98
CA SER A 170 9.01 -28.28 -5.97
C SER A 170 7.60 -28.37 -6.51
N THR A 171 6.65 -28.52 -5.60
CA THR A 171 5.22 -28.63 -5.90
C THR A 171 4.45 -27.63 -5.05
N PHE A 172 3.48 -26.96 -5.67
CA PHE A 172 2.50 -26.14 -4.95
C PHE A 172 1.58 -27.04 -4.12
N ARG A 173 1.33 -26.65 -2.86
CA ARG A 173 0.44 -27.41 -1.95
C ARG A 173 -0.83 -26.68 -1.58
N GLY A 174 -0.84 -25.36 -1.61
CA GLY A 174 -2.04 -24.61 -1.29
C GLY A 174 -1.76 -23.21 -0.80
N TRP A 175 -2.86 -22.49 -0.65
CA TRP A 175 -2.93 -21.17 -0.07
C TRP A 175 -3.66 -21.19 1.27
N THR A 176 -3.42 -20.17 2.08
CA THR A 176 -4.17 -19.84 3.30
C THR A 176 -4.41 -18.33 3.35
N GLY A 177 -5.53 -17.88 3.93
CA GLY A 177 -5.86 -16.46 4.02
C GLY A 177 -6.43 -15.84 2.73
N CYS A 178 -6.85 -16.66 1.77
CA CYS A 178 -7.49 -16.20 0.53
C CYS A 178 -9.02 -16.25 0.68
N ALA A 179 -9.72 -15.32 0.03
CA ALA A 179 -11.17 -15.37 -0.09
C ALA A 179 -11.61 -16.48 -1.05
N TYR A 180 -10.85 -16.66 -2.15
CA TYR A 180 -11.07 -17.70 -3.13
C TYR A 180 -9.74 -18.28 -3.60
N THR A 181 -9.72 -19.57 -3.90
CA THR A 181 -8.53 -20.26 -4.43
C THR A 181 -8.91 -21.10 -5.64
N ALA A 182 -8.07 -21.08 -6.67
CA ALA A 182 -8.24 -21.87 -7.88
C ALA A 182 -6.88 -22.36 -8.37
N SER A 183 -6.55 -23.64 -8.13
CA SER A 183 -5.23 -24.19 -8.44
C SER A 183 -4.11 -23.35 -7.80
N THR A 184 -3.25 -22.72 -8.59
CA THR A 184 -2.15 -21.84 -8.16
C THR A 184 -2.56 -20.39 -7.93
N GLU A 185 -3.82 -20.01 -8.19
CA GLU A 185 -4.34 -18.66 -7.98
C GLU A 185 -4.97 -18.51 -6.58
N CYS A 186 -4.68 -17.37 -5.95
CA CYS A 186 -5.34 -16.89 -4.74
C CYS A 186 -5.91 -15.50 -5.00
N VAL A 187 -7.19 -15.30 -4.67
CA VAL A 187 -7.85 -14.00 -4.71
C VAL A 187 -8.12 -13.54 -3.28
N VAL A 188 -7.71 -12.30 -2.98
CA VAL A 188 -7.90 -11.67 -1.67
C VAL A 188 -8.40 -10.24 -1.84
N THR A 189 -9.36 -9.83 -1.00
CA THR A 189 -9.81 -8.44 -0.91
C THR A 189 -9.11 -7.78 0.26
N VAL A 190 -8.35 -6.73 0.00
CA VAL A 190 -7.54 -6.03 1.00
C VAL A 190 -8.42 -5.05 1.79
N GLY A 191 -9.08 -5.52 2.85
CA GLY A 191 -9.89 -4.68 3.75
C GLY A 191 -9.15 -4.18 5.00
N SER A 192 -8.10 -4.91 5.40
CA SER A 192 -7.23 -4.61 6.54
C SER A 192 -5.84 -5.19 6.26
N ASP A 193 -4.87 -4.95 7.16
CA ASP A 193 -3.55 -5.58 7.03
C ASP A 193 -3.71 -7.11 7.03
N THR A 194 -3.35 -7.73 5.92
CA THR A 194 -3.68 -9.13 5.61
C THR A 194 -2.40 -9.93 5.38
N VAL A 195 -2.38 -11.16 5.88
CA VAL A 195 -1.31 -12.13 5.62
C VAL A 195 -1.89 -13.30 4.84
N VAL A 196 -1.33 -13.57 3.66
CA VAL A 196 -1.66 -14.73 2.83
C VAL A 196 -0.50 -15.71 2.90
N GLY A 197 -0.77 -16.94 3.30
CA GLY A 197 0.24 -18.00 3.33
C GLY A 197 0.23 -18.81 2.04
N VAL A 198 1.40 -19.12 1.50
CA VAL A 198 1.60 -20.06 0.39
C VAL A 198 2.47 -21.22 0.86
N ARG A 199 2.11 -22.45 0.49
CA ARG A 199 2.93 -23.63 0.79
C ARG A 199 3.46 -24.27 -0.47
N PHE A 200 4.78 -24.47 -0.52
CA PHE A 200 5.46 -25.33 -1.50
C PHE A 200 6.11 -26.50 -0.76
N THR A 201 6.13 -27.68 -1.36
CA THR A 201 6.92 -28.81 -0.85
C THR A 201 7.87 -29.31 -1.90
N SER A 202 9.09 -29.63 -1.46
CA SER A 202 10.10 -30.22 -2.30
C SER A 202 9.63 -31.59 -2.83
N THR A 203 9.97 -31.88 -4.08
CA THR A 203 9.81 -33.23 -4.66
C THR A 203 11.05 -34.08 -4.45
N ARG A 204 12.06 -33.57 -3.73
CA ARG A 204 13.25 -34.35 -3.40
C ARG A 204 12.88 -35.50 -2.47
N ARG A 205 13.54 -36.64 -2.68
CA ARG A 205 13.26 -37.89 -1.95
C ARG A 205 13.49 -37.73 -0.45
N LEU A 206 14.55 -37.07 -0.05
CA LEU A 206 14.85 -36.73 1.33
C LEU A 206 15.26 -35.27 1.30
N ASP A 207 14.58 -34.44 2.08
CA ASP A 207 14.80 -33.01 2.06
C ASP A 207 15.02 -32.52 3.48
N THR A 208 16.27 -32.19 3.78
CA THR A 208 16.68 -31.69 5.08
C THR A 208 16.49 -30.17 5.11
N GLU A 209 15.94 -29.65 6.21
CA GLU A 209 15.74 -28.22 6.38
C GLU A 209 16.22 -27.76 7.77
N VAL A 210 16.87 -26.59 7.83
CA VAL A 210 17.13 -25.90 9.11
C VAL A 210 15.96 -24.98 9.43
N VAL A 211 15.10 -25.42 10.35
CA VAL A 211 13.89 -24.69 10.77
C VAL A 211 14.17 -23.60 11.82
N SER A 212 15.35 -23.61 12.46
CA SER A 212 15.75 -22.54 13.37
C SER A 212 17.27 -22.43 13.49
N ALA A 213 17.78 -21.20 13.51
CA ALA A 213 19.17 -20.90 13.81
C ALA A 213 19.23 -19.77 14.85
N ARG A 214 19.80 -20.05 16.01
CA ARG A 214 19.99 -19.08 17.10
C ARG A 214 21.48 -18.87 17.34
N ILE A 215 21.98 -17.70 16.93
CA ILE A 215 23.39 -17.33 17.03
C ILE A 215 23.54 -16.28 18.13
N ARG A 216 24.43 -16.53 19.09
CA ARG A 216 24.74 -15.63 20.22
C ARG A 216 26.24 -15.36 20.24
N SER A 217 26.64 -14.25 19.63
CA SER A 217 28.07 -13.89 19.49
C SER A 217 28.73 -13.68 20.85
N GLU A 218 28.02 -13.03 21.77
CA GLU A 218 28.48 -12.73 23.13
C GLU A 218 28.75 -13.97 23.97
N LYS A 219 28.02 -15.07 23.72
CA LYS A 219 28.22 -16.36 24.38
C LYS A 219 29.07 -17.32 23.56
N ARG A 220 29.44 -16.95 22.32
CA ARG A 220 30.08 -17.84 21.34
C ARG A 220 29.34 -19.17 21.18
N THR A 221 28.01 -19.08 21.09
CA THR A 221 27.14 -20.24 20.92
C THR A 221 26.26 -20.13 19.69
N ALA A 222 26.08 -21.24 18.98
CA ALA A 222 25.17 -21.38 17.86
C ALA A 222 24.29 -22.62 18.08
N THR A 223 22.97 -22.47 17.98
CA THR A 223 22.01 -23.57 18.15
C THR A 223 21.15 -23.72 16.91
N PHE A 224 21.03 -24.93 16.39
CA PHE A 224 20.32 -25.23 15.15
C PHE A 224 19.24 -26.28 15.39
N GLY A 225 17.99 -25.95 15.06
CA GLY A 225 16.90 -26.90 14.94
C GLY A 225 16.69 -27.22 13.46
N PHE A 226 16.55 -28.49 13.15
CA PHE A 226 16.37 -29.00 11.79
C PHE A 226 15.37 -30.16 11.75
N THR A 227 14.82 -30.40 10.57
CA THR A 227 13.86 -31.46 10.27
C THR A 227 14.19 -32.09 8.92
N ALA A 228 13.49 -33.17 8.59
CA ALA A 228 13.51 -33.76 7.26
C ALA A 228 12.08 -34.06 6.80
N GLU A 229 11.79 -33.82 5.53
CA GLU A 229 10.56 -34.26 4.87
C GLU A 229 10.86 -35.38 3.84
N ASN A 230 9.79 -36.06 3.41
CA ASN A 230 9.80 -37.12 2.38
C ASN A 230 10.62 -38.39 2.69
N ALA A 231 11.18 -38.50 3.89
CA ALA A 231 11.99 -39.64 4.29
C ALA A 231 11.24 -40.98 4.21
N ARG A 232 11.99 -42.04 3.88
CA ARG A 232 11.43 -43.40 3.81
C ARG A 232 11.87 -44.23 5.00
N GLY A 233 11.07 -44.22 6.06
CA GLY A 233 11.32 -44.97 7.28
C GLY A 233 12.00 -44.12 8.35
N GLU A 234 12.82 -44.75 9.19
CA GLU A 234 13.54 -44.07 10.25
C GLU A 234 14.57 -43.07 9.70
N VAL A 235 14.65 -41.91 10.34
CA VAL A 235 15.55 -40.82 9.95
C VAL A 235 16.53 -40.55 11.07
N SER A 236 17.81 -40.49 10.69
CA SER A 236 18.88 -39.96 11.52
C SER A 236 19.46 -38.71 10.87
N PHE A 237 20.24 -37.92 11.60
CA PHE A 237 20.88 -36.73 11.06
C PHE A 237 22.38 -36.77 11.26
N GLU A 238 23.09 -36.22 10.27
CA GLU A 238 24.51 -35.97 10.34
C GLU A 238 24.79 -34.48 10.15
N CYS A 239 25.60 -33.92 11.04
CA CYS A 239 25.97 -32.52 11.04
C CYS A 239 27.47 -32.35 10.83
N ARG A 240 27.85 -31.22 10.23
CA ARG A 240 29.22 -30.71 10.25
C ARG A 240 29.25 -29.20 10.44
N MET A 241 30.34 -28.72 11.01
CA MET A 241 30.68 -27.30 11.07
C MET A 241 31.89 -27.07 10.16
N ASP A 242 31.79 -26.06 9.31
CA ASP A 242 32.80 -25.67 8.34
C ASP A 242 33.23 -26.87 7.45
N GLY A 243 34.53 -27.07 7.29
CA GLY A 243 35.11 -28.17 6.52
C GLY A 243 35.19 -29.52 7.27
N ALA A 244 34.59 -29.64 8.46
CA ALA A 244 34.67 -30.88 9.24
C ALA A 244 33.94 -32.06 8.57
N THR A 245 34.25 -33.28 9.04
CA THR A 245 33.51 -34.49 8.63
C THR A 245 32.11 -34.51 9.23
N PHE A 246 31.16 -35.07 8.48
CA PHE A 246 29.81 -35.32 8.97
C PHE A 246 29.84 -36.33 10.12
N ARG A 247 29.09 -36.03 11.19
CA ARG A 247 28.94 -36.88 12.37
C ARG A 247 27.50 -36.87 12.84
N ALA A 248 27.05 -37.97 13.43
CA ALA A 248 25.72 -38.09 13.98
C ALA A 248 25.39 -36.93 14.96
N CYS A 249 24.19 -36.39 14.82
CA CYS A 249 23.69 -35.29 15.64
C CYS A 249 22.17 -35.34 15.77
N ASP A 250 21.66 -34.73 16.83
CA ASP A 250 20.22 -34.56 17.05
C ASP A 250 19.80 -33.11 16.81
N SER A 251 18.53 -32.91 16.45
CA SER A 251 17.94 -31.58 16.29
C SER A 251 18.00 -30.79 17.61
N GLN A 252 18.02 -29.46 17.51
CA GLN A 252 18.41 -28.53 18.59
C GLN A 252 19.90 -28.65 18.98
N ARG A 253 20.77 -28.95 18.01
CA ARG A 253 22.21 -29.07 18.22
C ARG A 253 22.82 -27.72 18.62
N THR A 254 23.44 -27.67 19.81
CA THR A 254 24.20 -26.49 20.27
C THR A 254 25.70 -26.70 20.12
N PHE A 255 26.36 -25.76 19.45
CA PHE A 255 27.81 -25.60 19.45
C PHE A 255 28.22 -24.51 20.43
N ARG A 256 29.23 -24.79 21.25
CA ARG A 256 29.77 -23.86 22.25
C ARG A 256 31.22 -23.54 21.92
N ARG A 257 31.69 -22.37 22.39
CA ARG A 257 33.07 -21.91 22.17
C ARG A 257 33.41 -21.79 20.67
N VAL A 258 32.42 -21.40 19.87
CA VAL A 258 32.62 -21.13 18.44
C VAL A 258 33.57 -19.95 18.31
N ARG A 259 34.56 -20.05 17.42
CA ARG A 259 35.56 -18.99 17.25
C ARG A 259 34.90 -17.76 16.62
N PRO A 260 35.41 -16.54 16.85
CA PRO A 260 34.98 -15.39 16.08
C PRO A 260 35.34 -15.56 14.60
N GLY A 261 34.41 -15.26 13.70
CA GLY A 261 34.57 -15.47 12.26
C GLY A 261 33.28 -15.86 11.56
N SER A 262 33.38 -16.04 10.24
CA SER A 262 32.33 -16.66 9.43
C SER A 262 32.43 -18.17 9.53
N HIS A 263 31.27 -18.81 9.62
CA HIS A 263 31.12 -20.25 9.77
C HIS A 263 29.98 -20.76 8.91
N THR A 264 30.07 -22.03 8.54
CA THR A 264 29.05 -22.72 7.76
C THR A 264 28.60 -23.95 8.53
N PHE A 265 27.34 -24.00 8.94
CA PHE A 265 26.73 -25.22 9.46
C PHE A 265 26.06 -25.97 8.32
N ARG A 266 26.31 -27.29 8.23
CA ARG A 266 25.60 -28.17 7.29
C ARG A 266 25.01 -29.36 8.03
N VAL A 267 23.79 -29.72 7.67
CA VAL A 267 23.10 -30.91 8.17
C VAL A 267 22.45 -31.67 7.04
N ARG A 268 22.50 -33.00 7.11
CA ARG A 268 21.80 -33.89 6.19
C ARG A 268 21.09 -34.97 6.96
N ALA A 269 19.87 -35.27 6.56
CA ALA A 269 19.15 -36.44 7.01
C ALA A 269 19.73 -37.70 6.33
N VAL A 270 19.62 -38.84 7.01
CA VAL A 270 20.02 -40.15 6.50
C VAL A 270 18.88 -41.11 6.79
N ASP A 271 18.37 -41.74 5.74
CA ASP A 271 17.41 -42.83 5.86
C ASP A 271 17.99 -44.12 5.24
N ARG A 272 17.16 -45.17 5.14
CA ARG A 272 17.56 -46.48 4.59
C ARG A 272 18.15 -46.47 3.17
N SER A 273 17.95 -45.41 2.38
CA SER A 273 18.54 -45.28 1.04
C SER A 273 19.78 -44.40 1.01
N GLY A 274 20.25 -43.95 2.17
CA GLY A 274 21.45 -43.15 2.31
C GLY A 274 21.18 -41.70 2.69
N PRO A 275 22.24 -40.87 2.68
CA PRO A 275 22.16 -39.47 3.08
C PRO A 275 21.43 -38.62 2.04
N ASP A 276 20.82 -37.55 2.51
CA ASP A 276 20.33 -36.46 1.66
C ASP A 276 21.49 -35.90 0.83
N ALA A 277 21.31 -35.92 -0.50
CA ALA A 277 22.27 -35.44 -1.48
C ALA A 277 22.36 -33.91 -1.51
N THR A 278 21.40 -33.22 -0.91
CA THR A 278 21.32 -31.76 -0.79
C THR A 278 21.27 -31.34 0.68
N PRO A 279 22.40 -31.43 1.43
CA PRO A 279 22.44 -31.00 2.83
C PRO A 279 21.95 -29.56 2.99
N ALA A 280 21.14 -29.32 4.02
CA ALA A 280 20.76 -27.97 4.42
C ALA A 280 21.98 -27.22 4.94
N GLU A 281 22.09 -25.94 4.60
CA GLU A 281 23.25 -25.10 4.89
C GLU A 281 22.84 -23.77 5.51
N VAL A 282 23.56 -23.35 6.55
CA VAL A 282 23.42 -22.02 7.17
C VAL A 282 24.79 -21.41 7.35
N GLU A 283 25.02 -20.27 6.68
CA GLU A 283 26.15 -19.40 6.95
C GLU A 283 25.83 -18.45 8.11
N PHE A 284 26.77 -18.29 9.04
CA PHE A 284 26.61 -17.42 10.18
C PHE A 284 27.93 -16.82 10.65
N VAL A 285 27.85 -15.70 11.37
CA VAL A 285 29.02 -14.98 11.88
C VAL A 285 28.98 -14.91 13.40
N ILE A 286 30.08 -15.27 14.05
CA ILE A 286 30.33 -14.97 15.47
C ILE A 286 31.20 -13.71 15.53
N ARG A 287 30.64 -12.64 16.08
CA ARG A 287 31.36 -11.38 16.29
C ARG A 287 32.27 -11.48 17.52
N ARG A 288 33.34 -10.67 17.52
CA ARG A 288 34.26 -10.56 18.67
C ARG A 288 33.60 -9.87 19.85
#